data_AF-A0AAJ0GGJ8-F1
#
_entry.id   AF-A0AAJ0GGJ8-F1
#
_cell.length_a   1.000
_cell.length_b   1.000
_cell.length_c   1.000
_cell.angle_alpha   90.00
_cell.angle_beta   90.00
_cell.angle_gamma   90.00
#
_symmetry.space_group_name_H-M   'P 1'
#
loop_
_entity.id
_entity.type
_entity.pdbx_description
1 polymer ?
#
loop_
_entity_poly.entity_id
_entity_poly.type
_entity_poly.pdbx_seq_one_letter_code
_entity_poly.pdbx_strand_id
1 'polypeptide(L)'
;MLRWRFASSRPYSRAVSTATRSHGVTINEALRQQRPEQKPKPKPKSKAKHDALATPPPPPWPTHYVSLTELSRSTRSRHLLRAILRECTYLPDPFAGQWTAQYAISRFRRYGFKAWKHRKDESFNDRLIKKEREARQSLTLLKRANEGERKCLVRVLFMAYGRIGRRRHELMVPLLPLRPVIAAKGDEIESAEEAEAAGLERESRTVNLTPQLHALLRSQMKVAPPALTRRNPRRLELVIPELNNWLRPMPQVRIRNMKQKHYADLLDRVLPPLPAEEWRRLRDLASGKTAIEAIKSRRISSSHTPDDLAVGGSALEMVVMHNKIPSKAFDSKEGHTITPRFMRRLYAEILSQCPHMELAAGSADRWVVTWGGRAAAEMGSTLGRSVPDTSSSMEAPT
;
A
#
# COMPACT_ATOMS: atom_id res chain seq x y z
N MET A 1 -5.02 -14.51 9.95
CA MET A 1 -4.75 -13.30 10.74
C MET A 1 -3.25 -13.03 10.78
N LEU A 2 -2.73 -12.14 9.94
CA LEU A 2 -1.30 -11.76 9.95
C LEU A 2 -1.16 -10.38 10.60
N ARG A 3 -0.60 -10.36 11.81
CA ARG A 3 -0.13 -9.15 12.52
C ARG A 3 0.98 -8.51 11.69
N TRP A 4 0.74 -7.32 11.14
CA TRP A 4 1.79 -6.45 10.65
C TRP A 4 2.45 -5.79 11.86
N ARG A 5 3.55 -6.38 12.35
CA ARG A 5 4.43 -5.72 13.32
C ARG A 5 5.17 -4.59 12.60
N PHE A 6 5.06 -3.38 13.16
CA PHE A 6 5.97 -2.28 12.88
C PHE A 6 7.40 -2.75 13.13
N ALA A 7 8.20 -2.87 12.06
CA ALA A 7 9.65 -2.93 12.16
C ALA A 7 10.17 -1.53 11.84
N SER A 8 10.27 -0.70 12.88
CA SER A 8 11.12 0.47 12.87
C SER A 8 12.55 0.01 12.59
N SER A 9 13.20 0.64 11.63
CA SER A 9 14.63 0.47 11.36
C SER A 9 15.43 0.69 12.64
N ARG A 10 16.20 -0.32 13.06
CA ARG A 10 17.33 -0.12 13.97
C ARG A 10 18.47 0.52 13.16
N PRO A 11 19.06 1.64 13.58
CA PRO A 11 20.39 1.98 13.14
C PRO A 11 21.42 1.10 13.86
N TYR A 12 22.46 0.79 13.11
CA TYR A 12 23.58 -0.08 13.44
C TYR A 12 24.51 0.67 14.42
N SER A 13 24.86 0.02 15.54
CA SER A 13 25.95 0.45 16.40
C SER A 13 27.26 0.41 15.62
N ARG A 14 27.98 1.52 15.56
CA ARG A 14 29.37 1.57 15.11
C ARG A 14 30.23 1.89 16.32
N ALA A 15 31.21 1.03 16.55
CA ALA A 15 32.19 1.12 17.61
C ALA A 15 33.01 2.42 17.47
N VAL A 16 33.18 3.08 18.61
CA VAL A 16 34.14 4.15 18.85
C VAL A 16 35.53 3.51 18.83
N SER A 17 36.44 4.05 18.01
CA SER A 17 37.87 3.90 18.20
C SER A 17 38.46 5.31 18.27
N THR A 18 39.04 5.60 19.43
CA THR A 18 39.69 6.84 19.81
C THR A 18 41.14 6.87 19.32
N ALA A 19 41.54 7.96 18.64
CA ALA A 19 42.94 8.42 18.56
C ALA A 19 42.96 9.89 18.08
N THR A 20 43.05 10.84 19.02
CA THR A 20 44.22 11.73 19.24
C THR A 20 44.54 12.77 18.15
N ARG A 21 44.02 13.98 18.35
CA ARG A 21 44.72 15.26 18.62
C ARG A 21 45.96 15.66 17.77
N SER A 22 45.81 16.72 16.96
CA SER A 22 46.65 17.95 16.92
C SER A 22 46.12 18.92 15.82
N HIS A 23 45.74 20.16 16.17
CA HIS A 23 46.40 21.45 15.81
C HIS A 23 46.76 21.58 14.31
N GLY A 24 46.38 22.59 13.54
CA GLY A 24 45.73 23.89 13.72
C GLY A 24 45.93 24.71 12.43
N VAL A 25 45.37 25.93 12.38
CA VAL A 25 45.84 27.09 11.57
C VAL A 25 45.40 27.19 10.09
N THR A 26 44.35 27.98 9.89
CA THR A 26 44.10 29.10 8.93
C THR A 26 44.66 29.13 7.50
N ILE A 27 43.72 29.42 6.58
CA ILE A 27 43.67 30.52 5.59
C ILE A 27 44.60 30.47 4.35
N ASN A 28 43.91 30.48 3.20
CA ASN A 28 44.26 30.95 1.86
C ASN A 28 45.55 31.79 1.71
N GLU A 29 46.42 31.43 0.77
CA GLU A 29 47.04 32.36 -0.21
C GLU A 29 47.97 31.64 -1.21
N ALA A 30 48.24 32.32 -2.33
CA ALA A 30 49.28 32.02 -3.33
C ALA A 30 49.02 30.79 -4.23
N LEU A 31 48.35 30.93 -5.39
CA LEU A 31 48.87 31.54 -6.60
C LEU A 31 50.32 31.11 -6.94
N ARG A 32 50.42 30.45 -8.10
CA ARG A 32 51.50 30.60 -9.09
C ARG A 32 52.82 29.83 -8.84
N GLN A 33 53.11 29.02 -9.86
CA GLN A 33 54.43 28.69 -10.43
C GLN A 33 55.01 27.31 -10.10
N GLN A 34 55.55 26.75 -11.19
CA GLN A 34 56.56 25.69 -11.28
C GLN A 34 56.04 24.26 -11.37
N ARG A 35 55.85 23.80 -12.61
CA ARG A 35 56.11 22.39 -12.95
C ARG A 35 57.12 22.36 -14.12
N PRO A 36 58.27 21.68 -13.95
CA PRO A 36 59.40 21.79 -14.87
C PRO A 36 59.26 20.93 -16.12
N GLU A 37 59.95 21.40 -17.16
CA GLU A 37 60.24 20.76 -18.43
C GLU A 37 60.80 19.34 -18.29
N GLN A 38 60.32 18.41 -19.12
CA GLN A 38 61.03 17.15 -19.39
C GLN A 38 61.37 17.09 -20.88
N LYS A 39 62.69 17.01 -21.14
CA LYS A 39 63.34 16.94 -22.45
C LYS A 39 63.08 15.60 -23.18
N PRO A 40 63.14 15.57 -24.52
CA PRO A 40 62.84 14.38 -25.33
C PRO A 40 64.10 13.57 -25.67
N LYS A 41 63.94 12.27 -25.98
CA LYS A 41 64.73 11.42 -26.92
C LYS A 41 64.39 9.92 -26.72
N PRO A 42 64.75 8.99 -27.63
CA PRO A 42 64.78 9.05 -29.11
C PRO A 42 64.07 7.84 -29.77
N LYS A 43 63.77 7.93 -31.07
CA LYS A 43 63.28 6.82 -31.91
C LYS A 43 64.41 5.83 -32.25
N PRO A 44 64.14 4.52 -32.36
CA PRO A 44 64.95 3.62 -33.18
C PRO A 44 64.26 3.27 -34.51
N LYS A 45 65.08 3.06 -35.54
CA LYS A 45 64.74 2.76 -36.93
C LYS A 45 64.49 1.25 -37.15
N SER A 46 63.68 0.98 -38.18
CA SER A 46 63.44 -0.23 -38.97
C SER A 46 64.47 -1.39 -38.93
N LYS A 47 63.98 -2.64 -38.96
CA LYS A 47 64.01 -3.56 -40.13
C LYS A 47 63.53 -4.99 -39.77
N ALA A 48 62.83 -5.62 -40.73
CA ALA A 48 62.75 -7.08 -41.02
C ALA A 48 62.07 -7.98 -39.96
N LYS A 49 61.48 -9.14 -40.25
CA LYS A 49 60.81 -9.82 -41.39
C LYS A 49 60.39 -11.18 -40.79
N HIS A 50 59.20 -11.69 -41.12
CA HIS A 50 58.69 -13.05 -40.82
C HIS A 50 58.50 -13.43 -39.34
N ASP A 51 57.24 -13.63 -38.92
CA ASP A 51 56.73 -14.95 -38.58
C ASP A 51 55.25 -14.87 -38.20
N ALA A 52 54.48 -15.84 -38.69
CA ALA A 52 53.05 -15.97 -38.49
C ALA A 52 52.74 -16.26 -37.01
N LEU A 53 52.27 -15.26 -36.27
CA LEU A 53 51.59 -15.46 -34.99
C LEU A 53 50.10 -15.26 -35.19
N ALA A 54 49.35 -16.30 -34.79
CA ALA A 54 47.91 -16.29 -34.64
C ALA A 54 47.42 -14.97 -34.03
N THR A 55 46.50 -14.30 -34.72
CA THR A 55 45.71 -13.21 -34.14
C THR A 55 45.16 -13.65 -32.77
N PRO A 56 45.42 -12.92 -31.67
CA PRO A 56 44.77 -13.24 -30.41
C PRO A 56 43.26 -13.17 -30.60
N PRO A 57 42.46 -14.08 -29.99
CA PRO A 57 41.02 -13.99 -30.07
C PRO A 57 40.58 -12.60 -29.59
N PRO A 58 39.54 -11.99 -30.21
CA PRO A 58 39.05 -10.71 -29.75
C PRO A 58 38.76 -10.79 -28.26
N PRO A 59 39.09 -9.75 -27.47
CA PRO A 59 38.86 -9.77 -26.04
C PRO A 59 37.38 -10.09 -25.81
N PRO A 60 37.04 -10.97 -24.84
CA PRO A 60 35.66 -11.17 -24.48
C PRO A 60 35.13 -9.78 -24.12
N TRP A 61 34.11 -9.34 -24.85
CA TRP A 61 33.31 -8.16 -24.55
C TRP A 61 33.07 -8.11 -23.04
N PRO A 62 32.94 -6.94 -22.39
CA PRO A 62 32.62 -6.84 -20.98
C PRO A 62 31.21 -7.39 -20.76
N THR A 63 31.11 -8.72 -20.73
CA THR A 63 29.94 -9.45 -20.32
C THR A 63 29.91 -9.29 -18.84
N HIS A 64 29.09 -8.35 -18.39
CA HIS A 64 28.29 -8.63 -17.22
C HIS A 64 27.49 -9.91 -17.55
N TYR A 65 28.08 -11.08 -17.34
CA TYR A 65 27.38 -12.36 -17.40
C TYR A 65 26.27 -12.27 -16.36
N VAL A 66 25.09 -11.82 -16.78
CA VAL A 66 23.87 -11.96 -16.00
C VAL A 66 23.68 -13.45 -15.87
N SER A 67 23.83 -13.98 -14.66
CA SER A 67 23.72 -15.41 -14.42
C SER A 67 22.39 -15.92 -14.99
N LEU A 68 22.40 -17.12 -15.60
CA LEU A 68 21.19 -17.73 -16.18
C LEU A 68 20.04 -17.78 -15.16
N THR A 69 20.38 -17.91 -13.88
CA THR A 69 19.45 -17.85 -12.75
C THR A 69 18.79 -16.48 -12.60
N GLU A 70 19.52 -15.37 -12.74
CA GLU A 70 18.98 -14.01 -12.74
C GLU A 70 18.10 -13.72 -13.96
N LEU A 71 18.52 -14.18 -15.15
CA LEU A 71 17.73 -14.00 -16.37
C LEU A 71 16.39 -14.74 -16.27
N SER A 72 16.41 -15.99 -15.81
CA SER A 72 15.18 -16.79 -15.57
C SER A 72 14.24 -16.12 -14.55
N ARG A 73 14.80 -15.48 -13.51
CA ARG A 73 14.02 -14.82 -12.47
C ARG A 73 13.40 -13.51 -12.97
N SER A 74 14.17 -12.73 -13.72
CA SER A 74 13.68 -11.50 -14.36
C SER A 74 12.50 -11.81 -15.29
N THR A 75 12.64 -12.84 -16.12
CA THR A 75 11.56 -13.32 -16.99
C THR A 75 10.33 -13.76 -16.19
N ARG A 76 10.49 -14.61 -15.17
CA ARG A 76 9.39 -15.01 -14.26
C ARG A 76 8.67 -13.82 -13.64
N SER A 77 9.42 -12.83 -13.15
CA SER A 77 8.84 -11.63 -12.53
C SER A 77 8.02 -10.79 -13.52
N ARG A 78 8.47 -10.67 -14.78
CA ARG A 78 7.75 -9.97 -15.84
C ARG A 78 6.48 -10.70 -16.24
N HIS A 79 6.53 -12.03 -16.38
CA HIS A 79 5.32 -12.82 -16.65
C HIS A 79 4.31 -12.71 -15.52
N LEU A 80 4.77 -12.74 -14.27
CA LEU A 80 3.92 -12.57 -13.10
C LEU A 80 3.25 -11.20 -13.06
N LEU A 81 4.01 -10.13 -13.32
CA LEU A 81 3.46 -8.77 -13.41
C LEU A 81 2.42 -8.67 -14.55
N ARG A 82 2.73 -9.19 -15.75
CA ARG A 82 1.79 -9.19 -16.88
C ARG A 82 0.52 -9.96 -16.55
N ALA A 83 0.63 -11.10 -15.89
CA ALA A 83 -0.52 -11.89 -15.48
C ALA A 83 -1.39 -11.14 -14.45
N ILE A 84 -0.77 -10.50 -13.45
CA ILE A 84 -1.49 -9.65 -12.49
C ILE A 84 -2.23 -8.51 -13.20
N LEU A 85 -1.54 -7.79 -14.10
CA LEU A 85 -2.15 -6.68 -14.85
C LEU A 85 -3.31 -7.14 -15.72
N ARG A 86 -3.21 -8.32 -16.35
CA ARG A 86 -4.33 -8.92 -17.09
C ARG A 86 -5.50 -9.23 -16.17
N GLU A 87 -5.27 -9.83 -15.00
CA GLU A 87 -6.37 -10.10 -14.05
C GLU A 87 -7.00 -8.81 -13.49
N CYS A 88 -6.24 -7.73 -13.33
CA CYS A 88 -6.79 -6.42 -12.94
C CYS A 88 -7.78 -5.87 -13.98
N THR A 89 -7.62 -6.19 -15.27
CA THR A 89 -8.53 -5.70 -16.33
C THR A 89 -9.89 -6.41 -16.35
N TYR A 90 -10.00 -7.56 -15.69
CA TYR A 90 -11.26 -8.33 -15.60
C TYR A 90 -12.05 -8.03 -14.33
N LEU A 91 -11.52 -7.20 -13.42
CA LEU A 91 -12.23 -6.84 -12.19
C LEU A 91 -13.53 -6.08 -12.51
N PRO A 92 -14.61 -6.32 -11.73
CA PRO A 92 -15.89 -5.69 -11.97
C PRO A 92 -15.94 -4.20 -11.58
N ASP A 93 -15.02 -3.73 -10.72
CA ASP A 93 -14.88 -2.31 -10.38
C ASP A 93 -13.66 -1.72 -11.11
N PRO A 94 -13.84 -0.79 -12.06
CA PRO A 94 -12.74 -0.23 -12.85
C PRO A 94 -11.74 0.53 -11.97
N PHE A 95 -12.22 1.22 -10.93
CA PHE A 95 -11.35 1.94 -10.00
C PHE A 95 -10.47 1.00 -9.19
N ALA A 96 -11.04 -0.10 -8.68
CA ALA A 96 -10.26 -1.10 -7.98
C ALA A 96 -9.24 -1.77 -8.92
N GLY A 97 -9.61 -2.02 -10.17
CA GLY A 97 -8.71 -2.50 -11.22
C GLY A 97 -7.53 -1.55 -11.47
N GLN A 98 -7.79 -0.27 -11.67
CA GLN A 98 -6.76 0.75 -11.87
C GLN A 98 -5.83 0.89 -10.65
N TRP A 99 -6.40 0.99 -9.45
CA TRP A 99 -5.63 1.13 -8.22
C TRP A 99 -4.73 -0.09 -7.97
N THR A 100 -5.28 -1.31 -8.13
CA THR A 100 -4.50 -2.55 -7.96
C THR A 100 -3.38 -2.68 -8.98
N ALA A 101 -3.62 -2.30 -10.23
CA ALA A 101 -2.61 -2.27 -11.28
C ALA A 101 -1.46 -1.30 -10.94
N GLN A 102 -1.79 -0.07 -10.55
CA GLN A 102 -0.80 0.93 -10.11
C GLN A 102 -0.02 0.46 -8.88
N TYR A 103 -0.70 -0.17 -7.93
CA TYR A 103 -0.09 -0.75 -6.73
C TYR A 103 0.89 -1.86 -7.08
N ALA A 104 0.51 -2.78 -7.98
CA ALA A 104 1.39 -3.84 -8.47
C ALA A 104 2.62 -3.25 -9.17
N ILE A 105 2.44 -2.33 -10.13
CA ILE A 105 3.55 -1.69 -10.85
C ILE A 105 4.53 -1.03 -9.88
N SER A 106 4.01 -0.23 -8.94
CA SER A 106 4.82 0.44 -7.90
C SER A 106 5.66 -0.56 -7.09
N ARG A 107 5.06 -1.71 -6.71
CA ARG A 107 5.73 -2.74 -5.93
C ARG A 107 6.82 -3.44 -6.74
N PHE A 108 6.53 -3.84 -7.97
CA PHE A 108 7.51 -4.48 -8.85
C PHE A 108 8.67 -3.55 -9.19
N ARG A 109 8.41 -2.26 -9.46
CA ARG A 109 9.48 -1.26 -9.65
C ARG A 109 10.36 -1.11 -8.42
N ARG A 110 9.76 -0.97 -7.23
CA ARG A 110 10.49 -0.84 -5.96
C ARG A 110 11.38 -2.04 -5.68
N TYR A 111 10.89 -3.26 -5.89
CA TYR A 111 11.67 -4.48 -5.64
C TYR A 111 12.63 -4.82 -6.79
N GLY A 112 12.34 -4.39 -8.02
CA GLY A 112 13.28 -4.47 -9.13
C GLY A 112 14.54 -3.66 -8.86
N PHE A 113 14.38 -2.41 -8.40
CA PHE A 113 15.52 -1.58 -7.99
C PHE A 113 16.29 -2.18 -6.80
N LYS A 114 15.59 -2.69 -5.78
CA LYS A 114 16.25 -3.34 -4.63
C LYS A 114 16.98 -4.62 -5.01
N ALA A 115 16.43 -5.42 -5.93
CA ALA A 115 17.09 -6.61 -6.44
C ALA A 115 18.39 -6.28 -7.17
N TRP A 116 18.39 -5.20 -7.97
CA TRP A 116 19.59 -4.70 -8.61
C TRP A 116 20.62 -4.21 -7.58
N LYS A 117 20.19 -3.40 -6.59
CA LYS A 117 21.08 -2.86 -5.54
C LYS A 117 21.75 -3.97 -4.70
N HIS A 118 21.02 -5.05 -4.41
CA HIS A 118 21.46 -6.15 -3.55
C HIS A 118 21.83 -7.41 -4.34
N ARG A 119 22.27 -7.27 -5.61
CA ARG A 119 22.63 -8.41 -6.48
C ARG A 119 23.75 -9.27 -5.91
N LYS A 120 24.71 -8.65 -5.21
CA LYS A 120 25.86 -9.33 -4.59
C LYS A 120 25.53 -9.95 -3.22
N ASP A 121 24.38 -9.60 -2.64
CA ASP A 121 24.00 -10.05 -1.30
C ASP A 121 23.18 -11.34 -1.40
N GLU A 122 23.77 -12.48 -1.05
CA GLU A 122 23.10 -13.77 -1.16
C GLU A 122 21.86 -13.88 -0.25
N SER A 123 21.90 -13.31 0.96
CA SER A 123 20.76 -13.26 1.90
C SER A 123 19.54 -12.50 1.36
N PHE A 124 19.72 -11.65 0.34
CA PHE A 124 18.63 -10.92 -0.27
C PHE A 124 17.77 -11.82 -1.17
N ASN A 125 18.32 -12.94 -1.66
CA ASN A 125 17.58 -13.89 -2.49
C ASN A 125 16.36 -14.49 -1.77
N ASP A 126 16.49 -14.81 -0.49
CA ASP A 126 15.36 -15.33 0.31
C ASP A 126 14.22 -14.34 0.43
N ARG A 127 14.54 -13.04 0.57
CA ARG A 127 13.54 -11.97 0.58
C ARG A 127 12.85 -11.89 -0.78
N LEU A 128 13.58 -12.05 -1.87
CA LEU A 128 13.00 -12.05 -3.23
C LEU A 128 12.07 -13.24 -3.46
N ILE A 129 12.45 -14.44 -3.03
CA ILE A 129 11.60 -15.65 -3.13
C ILE A 129 10.29 -15.44 -2.34
N LYS A 130 10.38 -14.87 -1.13
CA LYS A 130 9.18 -14.52 -0.35
C LYS A 130 8.30 -13.51 -1.08
N LYS A 131 8.88 -12.51 -1.76
CA LYS A 131 8.12 -11.52 -2.54
C LYS A 131 7.50 -12.11 -3.81
N GLU A 132 8.19 -13.03 -4.48
CA GLU A 132 7.63 -13.76 -5.60
C GLU A 132 6.42 -14.61 -5.16
N ARG A 133 6.53 -15.29 -4.00
CA ARG A 133 5.43 -16.04 -3.40
C ARG A 133 4.24 -15.13 -3.07
N GLU A 134 4.46 -13.98 -2.45
CA GLU A 134 3.41 -12.98 -2.18
C GLU A 134 2.74 -12.48 -3.47
N ALA A 135 3.52 -12.28 -4.54
CA ALA A 135 2.97 -11.86 -5.83
C ALA A 135 2.13 -12.96 -6.49
N ARG A 136 2.54 -14.24 -6.40
CA ARG A 136 1.70 -15.38 -6.81
C ARG A 136 0.41 -15.46 -6.01
N GLN A 137 0.47 -15.27 -4.70
CA GLN A 137 -0.73 -15.19 -3.86
C GLN A 137 -1.67 -14.05 -4.27
N SER A 138 -1.11 -12.89 -4.65
CA SER A 138 -1.93 -11.77 -5.16
C SER A 138 -2.60 -12.11 -6.48
N LEU A 139 -1.92 -12.83 -7.38
CA LEU A 139 -2.50 -13.33 -8.63
C LEU A 139 -3.63 -14.32 -8.36
N THR A 140 -3.44 -15.30 -7.46
CA THR A 140 -4.48 -16.26 -7.08
C THR A 140 -5.69 -15.56 -6.47
N LEU A 141 -5.46 -14.56 -5.62
CA LEU A 141 -6.52 -13.74 -5.04
C LEU A 141 -7.32 -12.97 -6.10
N LEU A 142 -6.66 -12.40 -7.11
CA LEU A 142 -7.33 -11.71 -8.20
C LEU A 142 -8.13 -12.67 -9.09
N LYS A 143 -7.56 -13.84 -9.42
CA LYS A 143 -8.28 -14.88 -10.18
C LYS A 143 -9.58 -15.30 -9.48
N ARG A 144 -9.49 -15.59 -8.18
CA ARG A 144 -10.65 -15.95 -7.35
C ARG A 144 -11.67 -14.83 -7.21
N ALA A 145 -11.21 -13.59 -7.11
CA ALA A 145 -12.10 -12.43 -7.11
C ALA A 145 -12.86 -12.30 -8.44
N ASN A 146 -12.18 -12.54 -9.56
CA ASN A 146 -12.78 -12.53 -10.91
C ASN A 146 -13.71 -13.74 -11.16
N GLU A 147 -13.47 -14.86 -10.50
CA GLU A 147 -14.36 -16.04 -10.45
C GLU A 147 -15.58 -15.81 -9.53
N GLY A 148 -15.63 -14.69 -8.80
CA GLY A 148 -16.76 -14.29 -7.98
C GLY A 148 -16.74 -14.78 -6.52
N GLU A 149 -15.57 -15.20 -6.02
CA GLU A 149 -15.42 -15.49 -4.58
C GLU A 149 -15.58 -14.21 -3.75
N ARG A 150 -16.66 -14.12 -2.96
CA ARG A 150 -17.02 -12.91 -2.20
C ARG A 150 -15.87 -12.40 -1.31
N LYS A 151 -15.21 -13.29 -0.57
CA LYS A 151 -14.14 -12.92 0.38
C LYS A 151 -12.94 -12.29 -0.33
N CYS A 152 -12.53 -12.87 -1.46
CA CYS A 152 -11.44 -12.34 -2.27
C CYS A 152 -11.80 -10.99 -2.88
N LEU A 153 -13.00 -10.85 -3.43
CA LEU A 153 -13.45 -9.61 -4.06
C LEU A 153 -13.58 -8.46 -3.04
N VAL A 154 -14.23 -8.70 -1.89
CA VAL A 154 -14.33 -7.73 -0.80
C VAL A 154 -12.95 -7.29 -0.33
N ARG A 155 -11.99 -8.23 -0.25
CA ARG A 155 -10.62 -7.90 0.14
C ARG A 155 -9.92 -6.98 -0.87
N VAL A 156 -10.09 -7.21 -2.17
CA VAL A 156 -9.57 -6.31 -3.22
C VAL A 156 -10.17 -4.91 -3.06
N LEU A 157 -11.49 -4.83 -2.89
CA LEU A 157 -12.19 -3.56 -2.73
C LEU A 157 -11.75 -2.84 -1.43
N PHE A 158 -11.58 -3.55 -0.31
CA PHE A 158 -11.06 -2.95 0.92
C PHE A 158 -9.64 -2.40 0.79
N MET A 159 -8.79 -2.99 -0.06
CA MET A 159 -7.49 -2.42 -0.38
C MET A 159 -7.65 -1.17 -1.25
N ALA A 160 -8.51 -1.25 -2.27
CA ALA A 160 -8.77 -0.17 -3.21
C ALA A 160 -9.45 1.04 -2.58
N TYR A 161 -10.34 0.90 -1.58
CA TYR A 161 -10.98 2.01 -0.84
C TYR A 161 -10.30 2.31 0.52
N GLY A 162 -9.06 1.82 0.71
CA GLY A 162 -8.24 2.21 1.85
C GLY A 162 -8.75 1.79 3.22
N ARG A 163 -9.52 0.70 3.32
CA ARG A 163 -9.84 0.07 4.62
C ARG A 163 -8.68 -0.79 5.11
N ILE A 164 -7.91 -1.36 4.18
CA ILE A 164 -6.76 -2.23 4.46
C ILE A 164 -5.54 -1.78 3.63
N GLY A 165 -4.34 -2.04 4.14
CA GLY A 165 -3.11 -1.98 3.34
C GLY A 165 -2.56 -0.57 3.14
N ARG A 166 -1.88 -0.36 2.01
CA ARG A 166 -1.11 0.87 1.74
C ARG A 166 -2.01 2.10 1.64
N ARG A 167 -3.10 2.02 0.87
CA ARG A 167 -3.99 3.16 0.62
C ARG A 167 -4.60 3.73 1.90
N ARG A 168 -4.88 2.87 2.89
CA ARG A 168 -5.31 3.30 4.22
C ARG A 168 -4.33 4.30 4.82
N HIS A 169 -3.03 4.01 4.74
CA HIS A 169 -2.00 4.89 5.29
C HIS A 169 -1.92 6.19 4.48
N GLU A 170 -2.06 6.12 3.16
CA GLU A 170 -2.10 7.30 2.29
C GLU A 170 -3.26 8.24 2.65
N LEU A 171 -4.45 7.69 2.95
CA LEU A 171 -5.59 8.48 3.42
C LEU A 171 -5.47 8.94 4.88
N MET A 172 -4.70 8.24 5.70
CA MET A 172 -4.46 8.61 7.09
C MET A 172 -3.42 9.72 7.22
N VAL A 173 -2.40 9.77 6.36
CA VAL A 173 -1.27 10.73 6.46
C VAL A 173 -1.73 12.18 6.60
N PRO A 174 -2.70 12.69 5.82
CA PRO A 174 -3.19 14.07 5.95
C PRO A 174 -3.83 14.38 7.30
N LEU A 175 -4.34 13.37 8.01
CA LEU A 175 -5.03 13.54 9.29
C LEU A 175 -4.07 13.51 10.48
N LEU A 176 -2.87 12.95 10.29
CA LEU A 176 -1.88 12.90 11.36
C LEU A 176 -1.34 14.32 11.57
N PRO A 177 -1.03 14.71 12.82
CA PRO A 177 -0.35 15.97 13.04
C PRO A 177 0.92 15.94 12.19
N LEU A 178 1.12 17.00 11.38
CA LEU A 178 2.37 17.19 10.66
C LEU A 178 3.47 16.97 11.69
N ARG A 179 4.36 15.99 11.42
CA ARG A 179 5.59 15.88 12.20
C ARG A 179 6.18 17.28 12.16
N PRO A 180 6.42 17.96 13.30
CA PRO A 180 7.02 19.28 13.28
C PRO A 180 8.45 19.10 12.78
N VAL A 181 8.61 19.11 11.46
CA VAL A 181 9.85 19.45 10.81
C VAL A 181 9.64 20.93 10.52
N ILE A 182 10.02 21.75 11.49
CA ILE A 182 10.42 23.14 11.24
C ILE A 182 9.33 23.95 10.52
N ALA A 183 8.14 24.04 11.12
CA ALA A 183 7.10 24.97 10.68
C ALA A 183 7.11 26.23 11.56
N ALA A 184 8.29 26.82 11.78
CA ALA A 184 8.49 28.16 12.33
C ALA A 184 9.97 28.56 12.15
N LYS A 185 10.22 29.53 11.27
CA LYS A 185 11.52 30.08 10.81
C LYS A 185 12.29 29.10 9.91
N GLY A 186 12.57 29.41 8.65
CA GLY A 186 13.21 30.65 8.21
C GLY A 186 14.67 30.57 8.60
N ASP A 187 15.46 30.00 7.70
CA ASP A 187 16.93 29.95 7.65
C ASP A 187 17.66 29.06 8.67
N GLU A 188 18.57 28.24 8.11
CA GLU A 188 19.72 27.57 8.74
C GLU A 188 19.48 26.78 10.04
N ILE A 189 19.16 25.49 9.89
CA ILE A 189 19.58 24.50 10.89
C ILE A 189 20.30 23.37 10.14
N GLU A 190 21.61 23.50 10.09
CA GLU A 190 22.49 22.37 9.86
C GLU A 190 22.28 21.36 10.99
N SER A 191 22.11 20.10 10.60
CA SER A 191 22.21 18.93 11.48
C SER A 191 21.00 18.64 12.37
N ALA A 192 20.34 17.52 12.07
CA ALA A 192 19.43 16.80 12.97
C ALA A 192 20.10 16.32 14.29
N GLU A 193 21.37 16.67 14.52
CA GLU A 193 22.20 16.27 15.66
C GLU A 193 22.04 17.26 16.84
N GLU A 194 21.76 18.55 16.58
CA GLU A 194 21.56 19.54 17.65
C GLU A 194 20.18 19.43 18.32
N ALA A 195 19.17 18.96 17.58
CA ALA A 195 17.85 18.65 18.12
C ALA A 195 17.88 17.46 19.11
N GLU A 196 18.76 16.48 18.89
CA GLU A 196 18.91 15.32 19.77
C GLU A 196 19.65 15.69 21.08
N ALA A 197 20.56 16.67 21.02
CA ALA A 197 21.31 17.19 22.17
C ALA A 197 20.46 18.03 23.14
N ALA A 198 19.41 18.70 22.65
CA ALA A 198 18.56 19.58 23.47
C ALA A 198 17.53 18.85 24.37
N GLY A 199 17.45 17.50 24.34
CA GLY A 199 16.54 16.73 25.21
C GLY A 199 15.03 16.90 24.94
N LEU A 200 14.62 17.93 24.20
CA LEU A 200 13.23 18.25 23.84
C LEU A 200 12.58 17.23 22.88
N GLU A 201 13.35 16.40 22.16
CA GLU A 201 12.80 15.42 21.23
C GLU A 201 12.01 14.28 21.89
N ARG A 202 12.20 14.07 23.20
CA ARG A 202 11.48 13.00 23.91
C ARG A 202 10.11 13.47 24.41
N GLU A 203 9.94 14.74 24.73
CA GLU A 203 8.71 15.26 25.32
C GLU A 203 7.62 15.58 24.27
N SER A 204 8.01 15.98 23.06
CA SER A 204 7.10 16.28 21.94
C SER A 204 6.38 15.06 21.31
N ARG A 205 6.55 13.86 21.85
CA ARG A 205 5.75 12.67 21.48
C ARG A 205 4.45 12.52 22.28
N THR A 206 4.05 13.54 23.03
CA THR A 206 2.67 13.66 23.48
C THR A 206 1.81 13.95 22.25
N VAL A 207 1.40 12.87 21.58
CA VAL A 207 0.68 12.99 20.31
C VAL A 207 -0.72 13.55 20.59
N ASN A 208 -0.83 14.87 20.50
CA ASN A 208 -2.11 15.54 20.53
C ASN A 208 -2.86 15.15 19.26
N LEU A 209 -4.09 14.66 19.43
CA LEU A 209 -4.95 14.29 18.31
C LEU A 209 -5.30 15.56 17.54
N THR A 210 -5.16 15.53 16.21
CA THR A 210 -5.65 16.63 15.37
C THR A 210 -7.16 16.77 15.56
N PRO A 211 -7.72 17.98 15.43
CA PRO A 211 -9.16 18.21 15.56
C PRO A 211 -9.96 17.37 14.55
N GLN A 212 -9.41 17.17 13.34
CA GLN A 212 -9.92 16.25 12.32
C GLN A 212 -10.03 14.80 12.83
N LEU A 213 -8.92 14.25 13.34
CA LEU A 213 -8.86 12.89 13.86
C LEU A 213 -9.75 12.72 15.09
N HIS A 214 -9.84 13.76 15.92
CA HIS A 214 -10.71 13.80 17.08
C HIS A 214 -12.20 13.75 16.70
N ALA A 215 -12.61 14.54 15.69
CA ALA A 215 -13.99 14.53 15.18
C ALA A 215 -14.34 13.17 14.57
N LEU A 216 -13.43 12.58 13.79
CA LEU A 216 -13.58 11.23 13.23
C LEU A 216 -13.80 10.18 14.32
N LEU A 217 -12.92 10.13 15.32
CA LEU A 217 -13.01 9.15 16.41
C LEU A 217 -14.32 9.27 17.19
N ARG A 218 -14.73 10.50 17.55
CA ARG A 218 -16.02 10.75 18.20
C ARG A 218 -17.18 10.27 17.33
N SER A 219 -17.16 10.57 16.03
CA SER A 219 -18.22 10.15 15.11
C SER A 219 -18.28 8.61 14.95
N GLN A 220 -17.13 7.94 14.87
CA GLN A 220 -17.02 6.49 14.74
C GLN A 220 -17.55 5.78 15.99
N MET A 221 -17.28 6.33 17.17
CA MET A 221 -17.83 5.81 18.43
C MET A 221 -19.36 5.94 18.49
N LYS A 222 -19.91 7.06 18.00
CA LYS A 222 -21.36 7.30 17.98
C LYS A 222 -22.10 6.42 16.98
N VAL A 223 -21.55 6.25 15.77
CA VAL A 223 -22.20 5.49 14.68
C VAL A 223 -21.91 3.99 14.77
N ALA A 224 -20.76 3.59 15.33
CA ALA A 224 -20.33 2.21 15.46
C ALA A 224 -20.46 1.39 14.15
N PRO A 225 -19.73 1.76 13.07
CA PRO A 225 -19.84 1.07 11.77
C PRO A 225 -19.52 -0.43 11.88
N PRO A 226 -20.02 -1.28 10.97
CA PRO A 226 -19.85 -2.73 11.07
C PRO A 226 -18.36 -3.12 11.06
N ALA A 227 -17.96 -3.98 11.99
CA ALA A 227 -16.55 -4.31 12.25
C ALA A 227 -15.98 -5.38 11.27
N LEU A 228 -16.09 -5.17 9.95
CA LEU A 228 -15.65 -6.14 8.93
C LEU A 228 -14.12 -6.22 8.80
N THR A 229 -13.42 -5.11 9.04
CA THR A 229 -11.96 -5.04 8.90
C THR A 229 -11.27 -4.91 10.25
N ARG A 230 -11.79 -4.05 11.12
CA ARG A 230 -11.19 -3.70 12.41
C ARG A 230 -12.26 -3.49 13.48
N ARG A 231 -11.85 -3.59 14.74
CA ARG A 231 -12.72 -3.32 15.89
C ARG A 231 -12.86 -1.81 16.08
N ASN A 232 -14.07 -1.35 16.40
CA ASN A 232 -14.31 0.05 16.69
C ASN A 232 -13.60 0.51 17.98
N PRO A 233 -13.15 1.78 18.04
CA PRO A 233 -12.66 2.37 19.27
C PRO A 233 -13.80 2.41 20.30
N ARG A 234 -13.45 2.12 21.57
CA ARG A 234 -14.41 2.12 22.70
C ARG A 234 -14.27 3.33 23.61
N ARG A 235 -13.05 3.87 23.73
CA ARG A 235 -12.70 4.99 24.58
C ARG A 235 -11.72 5.87 23.82
N LEU A 236 -11.92 7.18 23.92
CA LEU A 236 -11.02 8.18 23.34
C LEU A 236 -9.95 8.62 24.34
N GLU A 237 -10.29 8.60 25.63
CA GLU A 237 -9.42 8.99 26.71
C GLU A 237 -8.80 7.76 27.38
N LEU A 238 -7.52 7.89 27.71
CA LEU A 238 -6.77 6.87 28.42
C LEU A 238 -6.89 7.12 29.92
N VAL A 239 -7.50 6.18 30.65
CA VAL A 239 -7.52 6.19 32.11
C VAL A 239 -6.16 5.71 32.61
N ILE A 240 -5.36 6.62 33.16
CA ILE A 240 -4.06 6.32 33.78
C ILE A 240 -4.26 6.41 35.29
N PRO A 241 -4.05 5.32 36.04
CA PRO A 241 -4.12 5.40 37.50
C PRO A 241 -2.97 6.26 38.03
N GLU A 242 -3.25 7.08 39.03
CA GLU A 242 -2.27 7.99 39.64
C GLU A 242 -1.17 7.22 40.36
N LEU A 243 -1.57 6.15 41.06
CA LEU A 243 -0.69 5.30 41.85
C LEU A 243 -0.49 3.92 41.19
N ASN A 244 0.71 3.37 41.36
CA ASN A 244 1.03 1.98 41.04
C ASN A 244 0.56 1.06 42.19
N ASN A 245 0.65 -0.26 41.99
CA ASN A 245 0.27 -1.28 42.98
C ASN A 245 1.02 -1.16 44.32
N TRP A 246 2.19 -0.49 44.35
CA TRP A 246 2.94 -0.17 45.58
C TRP A 246 2.58 1.19 46.18
N LEU A 247 1.44 1.80 45.80
CA LEU A 247 1.00 3.12 46.26
C LEU A 247 2.00 4.26 46.01
N ARG A 248 2.86 4.09 45.00
CA ARG A 248 3.81 5.13 44.52
C ARG A 248 3.24 5.81 43.27
N PRO A 249 3.60 7.08 42.98
CA PRO A 249 3.17 7.73 41.75
C PRO A 249 3.58 6.94 40.51
N MET A 250 2.73 6.92 39.49
CA MET A 250 2.96 6.18 38.26
C MET A 250 4.27 6.64 37.58
N PRO A 251 5.21 5.72 37.28
CA PRO A 251 6.47 6.11 36.63
C PRO A 251 6.23 6.82 35.29
N GLN A 252 6.87 7.97 35.06
CA GLN A 252 6.67 8.80 33.86
C GLN A 252 6.92 8.02 32.56
N VAL A 253 7.93 7.14 32.53
CA VAL A 253 8.22 6.25 31.39
C VAL A 253 7.04 5.32 31.10
N ARG A 254 6.39 4.79 32.15
CA ARG A 254 5.22 3.93 32.02
C ARG A 254 4.02 4.71 31.49
N ILE A 255 3.77 5.92 32.01
CA ILE A 255 2.73 6.83 31.50
C ILE A 255 2.95 7.08 30.00
N ARG A 256 4.17 7.39 29.59
CA ARG A 256 4.52 7.64 28.19
C ARG A 256 4.26 6.41 27.31
N ASN A 257 4.69 5.24 27.75
CA ASN A 257 4.45 3.99 27.02
C ASN A 257 2.96 3.66 26.92
N MET A 258 2.18 3.91 27.98
CA MET A 258 0.73 3.75 27.96
C MET A 258 0.08 4.71 26.96
N LYS A 259 0.47 6.00 26.95
CA LYS A 259 -0.01 6.99 25.98
C LYS A 259 0.34 6.60 24.55
N GLN A 260 1.58 6.17 24.28
CA GLN A 260 2.02 5.73 22.96
C GLN A 260 1.26 4.49 22.48
N LYS A 261 1.10 3.48 23.34
CA LYS A 261 0.34 2.28 23.02
C LYS A 261 -1.12 2.61 22.73
N HIS A 262 -1.73 3.45 23.56
CA HIS A 262 -3.11 3.89 23.38
C HIS A 262 -3.28 4.65 22.05
N TYR A 263 -2.38 5.57 21.73
CA TYR A 263 -2.38 6.31 20.47
C TYR A 263 -2.23 5.37 19.26
N ALA A 264 -1.29 4.41 19.32
CA ALA A 264 -1.10 3.41 18.27
C ALA A 264 -2.36 2.54 18.10
N ASP A 265 -3.00 2.12 19.20
CA ASP A 265 -4.24 1.34 19.18
C ASP A 265 -5.41 2.15 18.60
N LEU A 266 -5.50 3.46 18.89
CA LEU A 266 -6.47 4.35 18.26
C LEU A 266 -6.23 4.44 16.76
N LEU A 267 -5.02 4.77 16.32
CA LEU A 267 -4.67 4.85 14.91
C LEU A 267 -4.88 3.52 14.18
N ASP A 268 -4.68 2.38 14.85
CA ASP A 268 -4.95 1.07 14.29
C ASP A 268 -6.47 0.87 14.08
N ARG A 269 -7.34 1.45 14.90
CA ARG A 269 -8.81 1.25 14.81
C ARG A 269 -9.54 2.29 13.97
N VAL A 270 -8.95 3.47 13.75
CA VAL A 270 -9.54 4.54 12.94
C VAL A 270 -9.75 4.08 11.50
N LEU A 271 -10.94 4.40 10.98
CA LEU A 271 -11.29 4.27 9.57
C LEU A 271 -11.05 5.61 8.88
N PRO A 272 -10.10 5.72 7.93
CA PRO A 272 -9.83 7.00 7.27
C PRO A 272 -11.01 7.46 6.40
N PRO A 273 -11.22 8.77 6.25
CA PRO A 273 -12.19 9.32 5.33
C PRO A 273 -11.77 9.06 3.88
N LEU A 274 -12.75 8.87 3.01
CA LEU A 274 -12.53 8.82 1.58
C LEU A 274 -12.60 10.24 0.98
N PRO A 275 -11.91 10.50 -0.14
CA PRO A 275 -12.11 11.71 -0.93
C PRO A 275 -13.56 11.82 -1.41
N ALA A 276 -14.07 13.05 -1.53
CA ALA A 276 -15.46 13.34 -1.85
C ALA A 276 -15.93 12.66 -3.16
N GLU A 277 -15.11 12.71 -4.20
CA GLU A 277 -15.41 12.14 -5.52
C GLU A 277 -15.59 10.61 -5.45
N GLU A 278 -14.65 9.93 -4.79
CA GLU A 278 -14.68 8.48 -4.67
C GLU A 278 -15.83 8.00 -3.79
N TRP A 279 -16.14 8.77 -2.73
CA TRP A 279 -17.23 8.46 -1.84
C TRP A 279 -18.59 8.63 -2.52
N ARG A 280 -18.78 9.70 -3.29
CA ARG A 280 -19.99 9.90 -4.12
C ARG A 280 -20.12 8.79 -5.16
N ARG A 281 -19.06 8.46 -5.89
CA ARG A 281 -19.06 7.34 -6.85
C ARG A 281 -19.46 6.02 -6.19
N LEU A 282 -18.89 5.70 -5.03
CA LEU A 282 -19.22 4.48 -4.30
C LEU A 282 -20.67 4.47 -3.81
N ARG A 283 -21.20 5.63 -3.39
CA ARG A 283 -22.62 5.82 -3.04
C ARG A 283 -23.53 5.60 -4.25
N ASP A 284 -23.18 6.14 -5.41
CA ASP A 284 -23.99 6.00 -6.64
C ASP A 284 -23.97 4.56 -7.17
N LEU A 285 -22.84 3.86 -7.05
CA LEU A 285 -22.72 2.43 -7.36
C LEU A 285 -23.52 1.55 -6.38
N ALA A 286 -23.50 1.86 -5.08
CA ALA A 286 -24.26 1.13 -4.07
C ALA A 286 -25.78 1.31 -4.24
N SER A 287 -26.21 2.53 -4.57
CA SER A 287 -27.62 2.85 -4.85
C SER A 287 -28.10 2.35 -6.22
N GLY A 288 -27.17 2.06 -7.13
CA GLY A 288 -27.48 1.60 -8.48
C GLY A 288 -27.87 2.72 -9.45
N LYS A 289 -27.63 3.99 -9.09
CA LYS A 289 -27.77 5.14 -10.00
C LYS A 289 -26.82 5.05 -11.18
N THR A 290 -25.59 4.58 -10.91
CA THR A 290 -24.60 4.30 -11.96
C THR A 290 -24.71 2.84 -12.37
N ALA A 291 -24.81 2.58 -13.67
CA ALA A 291 -24.72 1.23 -14.21
C ALA A 291 -23.32 0.66 -13.94
N ILE A 292 -23.25 -0.60 -13.50
CA ILE A 292 -21.98 -1.31 -13.38
C ILE A 292 -21.51 -1.62 -14.80
N GLU A 293 -20.27 -1.26 -15.13
CA GLU A 293 -19.68 -1.55 -16.43
C GLU A 293 -19.76 -3.05 -16.74
N ALA A 294 -20.05 -3.40 -17.99
CA ALA A 294 -20.15 -4.79 -18.41
C ALA A 294 -18.83 -5.51 -18.11
N ILE A 295 -18.92 -6.57 -17.31
CA ILE A 295 -17.76 -7.35 -16.87
C ILE A 295 -17.11 -7.97 -18.09
N LYS A 296 -15.84 -7.66 -18.32
CA LYS A 296 -15.08 -8.21 -19.44
C LYS A 296 -14.90 -9.70 -19.23
N SER A 297 -15.53 -10.51 -20.09
CA SER A 297 -15.35 -11.95 -20.05
C SER A 297 -13.91 -12.33 -20.39
N ARG A 298 -13.35 -13.28 -19.64
CA ARG A 298 -12.02 -13.82 -19.90
C ARG A 298 -12.05 -14.54 -21.25
N ARG A 299 -11.14 -14.17 -22.15
CA ARG A 299 -10.89 -14.98 -23.36
C ARG A 299 -10.32 -16.32 -22.90
N ILE A 300 -11.11 -17.38 -23.04
CA ILE A 300 -10.66 -18.76 -22.86
C ILE A 300 -9.65 -19.01 -23.98
N SER A 301 -8.40 -19.36 -23.66
CA SER A 301 -7.48 -19.77 -24.72
C SER A 301 -8.03 -21.07 -25.30
N SER A 302 -8.26 -21.08 -26.62
CA SER A 302 -8.69 -22.24 -27.40
C SER A 302 -7.59 -23.32 -27.52
N SER A 303 -6.71 -23.42 -26.52
CA SER A 303 -5.61 -24.39 -26.47
C SER A 303 -6.02 -25.72 -25.83
N HIS A 304 -7.32 -26.00 -25.75
CA HIS A 304 -7.79 -27.37 -25.57
C HIS A 304 -7.98 -27.92 -26.97
N THR A 305 -7.00 -28.70 -27.42
CA THR A 305 -7.22 -29.67 -28.49
C THR A 305 -8.42 -30.54 -28.09
N PRO A 306 -9.32 -30.88 -29.02
CA PRO A 306 -10.47 -31.74 -28.73
C PRO A 306 -10.11 -33.10 -28.11
N ASP A 307 -8.84 -33.51 -28.15
CA ASP A 307 -8.32 -34.71 -27.47
C ASP A 307 -8.27 -34.63 -25.93
N ASP A 308 -8.27 -33.44 -25.31
CA ASP A 308 -8.34 -33.31 -23.83
C ASP A 308 -9.75 -33.66 -23.29
N LEU A 309 -10.76 -33.73 -24.15
CA LEU A 309 -12.13 -34.14 -23.81
C LEU A 309 -12.37 -35.65 -24.01
N ALA A 310 -11.43 -36.36 -24.64
CA ALA A 310 -11.51 -37.81 -24.84
C ALA A 310 -11.07 -38.61 -23.61
N VAL A 311 -10.35 -38.00 -22.66
CA VAL A 311 -10.14 -38.58 -21.32
C VAL A 311 -11.30 -38.16 -20.44
N GLY A 312 -12.48 -38.72 -20.73
CA GLY A 312 -13.67 -38.71 -19.88
C GLY A 312 -13.46 -39.54 -18.61
N GLY A 313 -12.31 -39.40 -17.96
CA GLY A 313 -12.04 -40.08 -16.71
C GLY A 313 -12.67 -39.30 -15.56
N SER A 314 -13.42 -40.01 -14.72
CA SER A 314 -13.96 -39.48 -13.46
C SER A 314 -12.88 -38.69 -12.71
N ALA A 315 -13.24 -37.65 -11.94
CA ALA A 315 -12.27 -36.89 -11.13
C ALA A 315 -11.42 -37.80 -10.22
N LEU A 316 -11.94 -38.98 -9.87
CA LEU A 316 -11.24 -40.07 -9.19
C LEU A 316 -10.12 -40.68 -10.05
N GLU A 317 -10.36 -40.91 -11.33
CA GLU A 317 -9.41 -41.52 -12.26
C GLU A 317 -8.19 -40.62 -12.50
N MET A 318 -8.37 -39.29 -12.57
CA MET A 318 -7.23 -38.37 -12.64
C MET A 318 -6.40 -38.33 -11.35
N VAL A 319 -7.02 -38.52 -10.19
CA VAL A 319 -6.32 -38.60 -8.90
C VAL A 319 -5.57 -39.92 -8.78
N VAL A 320 -6.20 -41.03 -9.17
CA VAL A 320 -5.66 -42.40 -9.05
C VAL A 320 -4.56 -42.66 -10.10
N MET A 321 -4.79 -42.32 -11.36
CA MET A 321 -3.89 -42.67 -12.47
C MET A 321 -2.79 -41.65 -12.70
N HIS A 322 -3.05 -40.36 -12.43
CA HIS A 322 -2.11 -39.29 -12.75
C HIS A 322 -1.56 -38.58 -11.52
N ASN A 323 -1.98 -38.94 -10.30
CA ASN A 323 -1.68 -38.18 -9.07
C ASN A 323 -1.93 -36.67 -9.24
N LYS A 324 -2.87 -36.31 -10.13
CA LYS A 324 -3.22 -34.93 -10.47
C LYS A 324 -4.59 -34.66 -9.91
N ILE A 325 -4.64 -33.81 -8.89
CA ILE A 325 -5.90 -33.28 -8.38
C ILE A 325 -6.44 -32.30 -9.42
N PRO A 326 -7.62 -32.56 -10.05
CA PRO A 326 -8.18 -31.61 -11.00
C PRO A 326 -8.49 -30.31 -10.26
N SER A 327 -7.76 -29.23 -10.59
CA SER A 327 -7.99 -27.94 -9.91
C SER A 327 -9.41 -27.41 -10.11
N LYS A 328 -10.07 -27.83 -11.20
CA LYS A 328 -11.45 -27.48 -11.55
C LYS A 328 -12.50 -28.36 -10.87
N ALA A 329 -12.18 -29.61 -10.50
CA ALA A 329 -13.15 -30.47 -9.78
C ALA A 329 -13.40 -29.98 -8.34
N PHE A 330 -12.49 -29.16 -7.81
CA PHE A 330 -12.65 -28.41 -6.57
C PHE A 330 -12.87 -26.91 -6.83
N ASP A 331 -13.54 -26.57 -7.94
CA ASP A 331 -14.01 -25.21 -8.18
C ASP A 331 -14.67 -24.69 -6.89
N SER A 332 -14.22 -23.52 -6.48
CA SER A 332 -14.48 -22.99 -5.14
C SER A 332 -15.99 -22.96 -4.93
N LYS A 333 -16.52 -23.78 -4.01
CA LYS A 333 -17.95 -23.84 -3.64
C LYS A 333 -18.56 -22.46 -3.30
N GLU A 334 -17.73 -21.44 -3.11
CA GLU A 334 -18.08 -20.06 -2.78
C GLU A 334 -18.08 -19.08 -3.99
N GLY A 335 -17.85 -19.56 -5.22
CA GLY A 335 -17.84 -18.72 -6.43
C GLY A 335 -19.25 -18.29 -6.83
N HIS A 336 -19.58 -17.01 -6.66
CA HIS A 336 -20.87 -16.46 -7.11
C HIS A 336 -20.78 -15.95 -8.55
N THR A 337 -21.85 -16.09 -9.31
CA THR A 337 -21.97 -15.33 -10.57
C THR A 337 -22.01 -13.84 -10.24
N ILE A 338 -21.11 -13.06 -10.84
CA ILE A 338 -20.98 -11.63 -10.56
C ILE A 338 -22.17 -10.91 -11.20
N THR A 339 -23.26 -10.78 -10.45
CA THR A 339 -24.46 -10.06 -10.85
C THR A 339 -24.42 -8.60 -10.38
N PRO A 340 -25.14 -7.68 -11.04
CA PRO A 340 -25.24 -6.29 -10.58
C PRO A 340 -25.77 -6.18 -9.15
N ARG A 341 -26.74 -7.02 -8.77
CA ARG A 341 -27.30 -7.06 -7.40
C ARG A 341 -26.25 -7.49 -6.37
N PHE A 342 -25.42 -8.48 -6.70
CA PHE A 342 -24.33 -8.92 -5.85
C PHE A 342 -23.32 -7.78 -5.62
N MET A 343 -22.89 -7.11 -6.68
CA MET A 343 -21.97 -5.98 -6.60
C MET A 343 -22.52 -4.80 -5.80
N ARG A 344 -23.78 -4.42 -6.01
CA ARG A 344 -24.45 -3.36 -5.23
C ARG A 344 -24.41 -3.63 -3.73
N ARG A 345 -24.67 -4.89 -3.32
CA ARG A 345 -24.57 -5.30 -1.91
C ARG A 345 -23.15 -5.16 -1.36
N LEU A 346 -22.13 -5.52 -2.14
CA LEU A 346 -20.74 -5.34 -1.74
C LEU A 346 -20.35 -3.86 -1.60
N TYR A 347 -20.77 -3.02 -2.56
CA TYR A 347 -20.53 -1.59 -2.46
C TYR A 347 -21.22 -0.98 -1.25
N ALA A 348 -22.46 -1.35 -0.96
CA ALA A 348 -23.17 -0.90 0.24
C ALA A 348 -22.46 -1.33 1.53
N GLU A 349 -21.97 -2.56 1.58
CA GLU A 349 -21.17 -3.08 2.69
C GLU A 349 -19.88 -2.27 2.91
N ILE A 350 -19.15 -1.94 1.84
CA ILE A 350 -17.93 -1.12 1.93
C ILE A 350 -18.27 0.32 2.32
N LEU A 351 -19.31 0.90 1.71
CA LEU A 351 -19.78 2.25 1.95
C LEU A 351 -20.14 2.46 3.42
N SER A 352 -20.73 1.45 4.07
CA SER A 352 -21.04 1.50 5.51
C SER A 352 -19.82 1.74 6.40
N GLN A 353 -18.61 1.38 5.95
CA GLN A 353 -17.34 1.59 6.65
C GLN A 353 -16.58 2.85 6.22
N CYS A 354 -17.09 3.57 5.22
CA CYS A 354 -16.41 4.72 4.64
C CYS A 354 -17.01 6.01 5.18
N PRO A 355 -16.29 6.72 6.08
CA PRO A 355 -16.65 8.09 6.41
C PRO A 355 -16.27 9.02 5.26
N HIS A 356 -17.01 10.11 5.15
CA HIS A 356 -16.70 11.28 4.35
C HIS A 356 -16.64 12.48 5.29
N MET A 357 -15.66 13.35 5.08
CA MET A 357 -15.41 14.51 5.93
C MET A 357 -15.54 15.79 5.13
N GLU A 358 -16.29 16.75 5.68
CA GLU A 358 -16.39 18.10 5.15
C GLU A 358 -16.17 19.10 6.29
N LEU A 359 -15.61 20.25 5.94
CA LEU A 359 -15.49 21.36 6.85
C LEU A 359 -16.88 21.99 7.05
N ALA A 360 -17.30 22.21 8.29
CA ALA A 360 -18.58 22.86 8.55
C ALA A 360 -18.55 24.30 8.03
N ALA A 361 -19.58 24.70 7.27
CA ALA A 361 -19.76 26.09 6.87
C ALA A 361 -19.81 26.98 8.12
N GLY A 362 -18.89 27.95 8.23
CA GLY A 362 -18.84 28.92 9.34
C GLY A 362 -17.93 28.56 10.52
N SER A 363 -17.08 27.51 10.45
CA SER A 363 -16.08 27.26 11.50
C SER A 363 -14.83 26.59 10.94
N ALA A 364 -13.65 27.19 11.15
CA ALA A 364 -12.37 26.68 10.64
C ALA A 364 -11.93 25.34 11.26
N ASP A 365 -12.45 24.99 12.45
CA ASP A 365 -12.01 23.80 13.19
C ASP A 365 -13.10 22.75 13.42
N ARG A 366 -14.31 22.97 12.87
CA ARG A 366 -15.42 22.06 13.06
C ARG A 366 -15.57 21.15 11.84
N TRP A 367 -15.31 19.86 12.05
CA TRP A 367 -15.43 18.83 11.01
C TRP A 367 -16.72 18.06 11.13
N VAL A 368 -17.48 17.97 10.04
CA VAL A 368 -18.68 17.14 9.94
C VAL A 368 -18.32 15.84 9.26
N VAL A 369 -18.64 14.73 9.93
CA VAL A 369 -18.39 13.38 9.42
C VAL A 369 -19.70 12.74 9.02
N THR A 370 -19.83 12.41 7.74
CA THR A 370 -20.97 11.67 7.22
C THR A 370 -20.57 10.21 6.98
N TRP A 371 -21.43 9.29 7.40
CA TRP A 371 -21.19 7.85 7.25
C TRP A 371 -22.08 7.28 6.16
N GLY A 372 -21.53 6.41 5.34
CA GLY A 372 -22.24 5.81 4.21
C GLY A 372 -23.52 5.05 4.57
N GLY A 373 -23.58 4.44 5.76
CA GLY A 373 -24.80 3.77 6.25
C GLY A 373 -25.97 4.73 6.48
N ARG A 374 -25.71 5.92 7.06
CA ARG A 374 -26.73 6.95 7.27
C ARG A 374 -27.15 7.60 5.96
N ALA A 375 -26.17 7.90 5.13
CA ALA A 375 -26.38 8.42 3.78
C ALA A 375 -27.27 7.52 2.91
N ALA A 376 -27.12 6.20 3.01
CA ALA A 376 -27.97 5.25 2.29
C ALA A 376 -29.41 5.23 2.85
N ALA A 377 -29.57 5.34 4.18
CA ALA A 377 -30.88 5.36 4.84
C ALA A 377 -31.68 6.65 4.53
N GLU A 378 -31.02 7.81 4.56
CA GLU A 378 -31.63 9.11 4.21
C GLU A 378 -32.21 9.09 2.78
N MET A 379 -31.50 8.49 1.83
CA MET A 379 -31.97 8.37 0.44
C MET A 379 -33.16 7.41 0.28
N GLY A 380 -33.17 6.30 1.03
CA GLY A 380 -34.31 5.38 1.06
C GLY A 380 -35.59 6.04 1.58
N SER A 381 -35.46 7.01 2.49
CA SER A 381 -36.58 7.81 3.00
C SER A 381 -37.07 8.87 1.99
N THR A 382 -36.18 9.51 1.24
CA THR A 382 -36.57 10.52 0.22
C THR A 382 -37.34 9.95 -0.97
N LEU A 383 -37.17 8.66 -1.29
CA LEU A 383 -37.93 7.97 -2.34
C LEU A 383 -39.33 7.50 -1.88
N GLY A 384 -39.66 7.63 -0.59
CA GLY A 384 -40.95 7.21 -0.03
C GLY A 384 -41.93 8.35 0.27
N ARG A 385 -41.63 9.61 -0.10
CA ARG A 385 -42.43 10.79 0.31
C ARG A 385 -42.88 11.72 -0.83
N SER A 386 -43.02 11.22 -2.05
CA SER A 386 -43.48 12.05 -3.18
C SER A 386 -44.76 11.51 -3.84
N VAL A 387 -45.91 11.73 -3.19
CA VAL A 387 -47.18 12.13 -3.85
C VAL A 387 -48.01 12.92 -2.83
N PRO A 388 -48.11 14.25 -2.90
CA PRO A 388 -49.31 14.94 -2.46
C PRO A 388 -50.27 15.01 -3.66
N ASP A 389 -51.33 14.21 -3.61
CA ASP A 389 -52.46 14.32 -4.51
C ASP A 389 -53.05 15.74 -4.39
N THR A 390 -52.83 16.54 -5.42
CA THR A 390 -53.51 17.82 -5.61
C THR A 390 -54.64 17.59 -6.60
N SER A 391 -55.68 16.87 -6.17
CA SER A 391 -56.98 16.95 -6.84
C SER A 391 -57.61 18.28 -6.45
N SER A 392 -57.47 19.24 -7.36
CA SER A 392 -58.15 20.52 -7.41
C SER A 392 -59.66 20.31 -7.40
N SER A 393 -60.30 20.69 -6.30
CA SER A 393 -61.75 20.90 -6.22
C SER A 393 -62.07 22.25 -6.87
N MET A 394 -62.69 22.23 -8.04
CA MET A 394 -63.44 23.35 -8.61
C MET A 394 -64.85 23.30 -8.01
N GLU A 395 -65.16 24.18 -7.06
CA GLU A 395 -66.53 24.69 -6.85
C GLU A 395 -66.44 26.10 -6.28
N ALA A 396 -67.06 27.07 -6.96
CA ALA A 396 -67.44 28.34 -6.38
C ALA A 396 -68.85 28.72 -6.90
N PRO A 397 -69.71 29.29 -6.04
CA PRO A 397 -71.14 29.40 -6.26
C PRO A 397 -71.56 30.75 -6.84
N THR A 398 -72.80 30.79 -7.36
CA THR A 398 -73.59 32.01 -7.62
C THR A 398 -74.18 32.59 -6.34
#